data_AF-A0A3B9PTU2-F1
#
_entry.id   AF-A0A3B9PTU2-F1
#
_cell.length_a   1.000
_cell.length_b   1.000
_cell.length_c   1.000
_cell.angle_alpha   90.00
_cell.angle_beta   90.00
_cell.angle_gamma   90.00
#
_symmetry.space_group_name_H-M   'P 1'
#
loop_
_entity.id
_entity.type
_entity.pdbx_description
1 polymer ?
#
loop_
_entity_poly.entity_id
_entity_poly.type
_entity_poly.pdbx_seq_one_letter_code
_entity_poly.pdbx_strand_id
1 'polypeptide(L)'
;FVATVTYFDGSETINVGDSGGGIGSSVFSGLNGSGKLYGGQDGNVVTIHSQSGNTGASAYEFDGDFYRAATGTDSTDLTIVKSGTGDQILSGNLNLADSTDNGSASGGLKIAAGKLTLKPGSNSQTVEYLEGSGTLVLDNTGASNNIVTLGFANNTASSFSGNVELAGSGSEAKIGVSSGSTDADYNNVQTISGVVSGSEKLVKEGVGALKLSGTNTFDSDVEINGGRIIAASAQALGDTGNTIVINTGKLEVASGTTLNSGYTIQGDSDGSGRSFVGGDGTIGGSVTIGSANNEIDVVAPGEGLSTSINHDKKQAPRGHGGDSTLAVGNFTVGTLTFNDGGVYDWEIDNFGGSEGTNWDLLNFTTLNLTDKTDTFTINVLGLDPTTDLSGSPTGDNLWTQGGTQWKFLQGSTINWGGGSQWSDAEIKSYFDVRYDDIAYQENMWGADWYVSYNSGAFYLQFSAVPEPSTYMMVTGLLMVPGISYVRRLRNKKAEANVDESPLP
;
A
#
# COMPACT_ATOMS: atom_id res chain seq x y z
N PHE A 1 20.90 37.85 -5.12
CA PHE A 1 20.15 38.66 -6.10
C PHE A 1 19.30 37.69 -6.90
N VAL A 2 18.07 38.05 -7.26
CA VAL A 2 17.21 37.21 -8.12
C VAL A 2 17.24 37.82 -9.52
N ALA A 3 17.74 37.07 -10.50
CA ALA A 3 17.72 37.53 -11.89
C ALA A 3 16.28 37.50 -12.42
N THR A 4 15.87 38.53 -13.17
CA THR A 4 14.56 38.53 -13.85
C THR A 4 14.79 38.51 -15.35
N VAL A 5 14.27 37.48 -16.01
CA VAL A 5 14.32 37.29 -17.45
C VAL A 5 12.92 37.55 -17.99
N THR A 6 12.76 38.64 -18.73
CA THR A 6 11.45 39.08 -19.27
C THR A 6 11.10 38.43 -20.60
N TYR A 7 12.10 37.90 -21.31
CA TYR A 7 11.92 37.20 -22.56
C TYR A 7 13.07 36.23 -22.77
N PHE A 8 12.73 35.00 -23.15
CA PHE A 8 13.66 33.97 -23.58
C PHE A 8 13.09 33.34 -24.83
N ASP A 9 13.86 33.31 -25.92
CA ASP A 9 13.43 32.75 -27.21
C ASP A 9 13.82 31.28 -27.38
N GLY A 10 14.51 30.70 -26.39
CA GLY A 10 14.93 29.31 -26.42
C GLY A 10 16.13 29.01 -27.32
N SER A 11 16.80 30.03 -27.88
CA SER A 11 17.94 29.81 -28.79
C SER A 11 19.26 29.47 -28.08
N GLU A 12 19.34 29.70 -26.77
CA GLU A 12 20.55 29.50 -25.96
C GLU A 12 20.28 28.60 -24.74
N THR A 13 21.34 28.12 -24.09
CA THR A 13 21.24 27.44 -22.81
C THR A 13 21.50 28.43 -21.68
N ILE A 14 20.64 28.45 -20.65
CA ILE A 14 20.78 29.34 -19.51
C ILE A 14 21.21 28.52 -18.28
N ASN A 15 22.35 28.92 -17.70
CA ASN A 15 22.82 28.42 -16.41
C ASN A 15 22.10 29.16 -15.28
N VAL A 16 21.23 28.47 -14.55
CA VAL A 16 20.51 28.96 -13.36
C VAL A 16 21.12 28.46 -12.05
N GLY A 17 22.32 27.86 -12.09
CA GLY A 17 23.10 27.55 -10.89
C GLY A 17 23.87 28.76 -10.35
N ASP A 18 24.51 28.59 -9.19
CA ASP A 18 25.32 29.63 -8.53
C ASP A 18 26.80 29.64 -8.98
N SER A 19 27.22 28.66 -9.78
CA SER A 19 28.59 28.51 -10.25
C SER A 19 28.69 28.58 -11.78
N GLY A 20 29.91 28.75 -12.31
CA GLY A 20 30.16 28.68 -13.76
C GLY A 20 29.49 29.80 -14.59
N GLY A 21 29.31 30.99 -14.00
CA GLY A 21 28.64 32.12 -14.67
C GLY A 21 27.11 32.04 -14.66
N GLY A 22 26.53 31.19 -13.81
CA GLY A 22 25.09 31.08 -13.68
C GLY A 22 24.44 32.29 -13.00
N ILE A 23 23.14 32.45 -13.26
CA ILE A 23 22.34 33.58 -12.77
C ILE A 23 21.65 33.31 -11.42
N GLY A 24 21.87 32.12 -10.86
CA GLY A 24 21.22 31.64 -9.64
C GLY A 24 19.69 31.58 -9.73
N SER A 25 19.04 31.65 -8.57
CA SER A 25 17.58 31.72 -8.49
C SER A 25 17.04 32.88 -9.31
N SER A 26 16.03 32.59 -10.14
CA SER A 26 15.61 33.47 -11.22
C SER A 26 14.11 33.45 -11.46
N VAL A 27 13.60 34.53 -12.06
CA VAL A 27 12.20 34.68 -12.45
C VAL A 27 12.13 34.82 -13.96
N PHE A 28 11.48 33.89 -14.64
CA PHE A 28 11.17 33.95 -16.06
C PHE A 28 9.73 34.39 -16.23
N SER A 29 9.52 35.60 -16.77
CA SER A 29 8.18 36.09 -17.08
C SER A 29 7.86 35.78 -18.54
N GLY A 30 6.79 35.01 -18.78
CA GLY A 30 6.40 34.60 -20.12
C GLY A 30 7.36 33.62 -20.80
N LEU A 31 7.73 32.56 -20.08
CA LEU A 31 8.69 31.55 -20.56
C LEU A 31 8.14 30.79 -21.77
N ASN A 32 8.79 30.97 -22.93
CA ASN A 32 8.40 30.37 -24.21
C ASN A 32 9.64 29.83 -24.94
N GLY A 33 9.46 29.02 -25.98
CA GLY A 33 10.53 28.47 -26.82
C GLY A 33 11.00 27.08 -26.39
N SER A 34 12.20 26.66 -26.82
CA SER A 34 12.67 25.26 -26.73
C SER A 34 14.12 25.10 -26.23
N GLY A 35 14.62 26.09 -25.47
CA GLY A 35 16.02 26.10 -25.00
C GLY A 35 16.29 25.15 -23.85
N LYS A 36 17.42 25.32 -23.14
CA LYS A 36 17.69 24.55 -21.90
C LYS A 36 17.90 25.47 -20.71
N LEU A 37 17.29 25.10 -19.58
CA LEU A 37 17.54 25.70 -18.28
C LEU A 37 18.32 24.67 -17.45
N TYR A 38 19.56 24.98 -17.08
CA TYR A 38 20.41 24.00 -16.40
C TYR A 38 21.13 24.55 -15.17
N GLY A 39 21.59 23.67 -14.29
CA GLY A 39 22.30 24.01 -13.05
C GLY A 39 21.42 23.78 -11.83
N GLY A 40 21.80 24.32 -10.68
CA GLY A 40 20.96 24.35 -9.47
C GLY A 40 21.12 23.16 -8.52
N GLN A 41 22.31 22.99 -7.93
CA GLN A 41 22.65 21.88 -7.01
C GLN A 41 22.39 22.21 -5.53
N ASP A 42 21.99 23.45 -5.21
CA ASP A 42 21.86 23.94 -3.82
C ASP A 42 20.48 24.56 -3.55
N GLY A 43 19.42 23.95 -4.09
CA GLY A 43 18.03 24.41 -3.86
C GLY A 43 17.68 25.73 -4.56
N ASN A 44 18.33 26.03 -5.69
CA ASN A 44 17.98 27.17 -6.52
C ASN A 44 16.52 27.08 -6.97
N VAL A 45 15.87 28.24 -7.05
CA VAL A 45 14.45 28.35 -7.40
C VAL A 45 14.30 29.07 -8.74
N VAL A 46 13.64 28.40 -9.69
CA VAL A 46 13.23 28.98 -10.96
C VAL A 46 11.74 29.28 -10.89
N THR A 47 11.41 30.56 -10.79
CA THR A 47 10.02 31.00 -10.84
C THR A 47 9.60 31.26 -12.28
N ILE A 48 8.58 30.55 -12.75
CA ILE A 48 7.93 30.82 -14.04
C ILE A 48 6.68 31.65 -13.76
N HIS A 49 6.67 32.89 -14.24
CA HIS A 49 5.56 33.82 -14.06
C HIS A 49 4.76 33.96 -15.34
N SER A 50 3.49 33.54 -15.30
CA SER A 50 2.53 33.77 -16.40
C SER A 50 1.59 34.91 -16.05
N GLN A 51 1.62 35.97 -16.87
CA GLN A 51 0.79 37.15 -16.69
C GLN A 51 -0.72 36.83 -16.79
N SER A 52 -1.52 37.62 -16.08
CA SER A 52 -2.99 37.50 -16.14
C SER A 52 -3.51 37.71 -17.57
N GLY A 53 -4.56 36.98 -17.93
CA GLY A 53 -5.15 36.99 -19.28
C GLY A 53 -4.45 36.06 -20.28
N ASN A 54 -3.24 35.58 -20.00
CA ASN A 54 -2.56 34.63 -20.86
C ASN A 54 -3.06 33.20 -20.61
N THR A 55 -4.15 32.79 -21.23
CA THR A 55 -4.84 31.53 -20.94
C THR A 55 -5.20 30.75 -22.20
N GLY A 56 -5.42 29.44 -22.08
CA GLY A 56 -5.82 28.57 -23.19
C GLY A 56 -4.84 28.64 -24.37
N ALA A 57 -5.34 28.98 -25.56
CA ALA A 57 -4.53 29.05 -26.78
C ALA A 57 -3.44 30.13 -26.77
N SER A 58 -3.48 31.07 -25.82
CA SER A 58 -2.42 32.07 -25.64
C SER A 58 -1.39 31.66 -24.60
N ALA A 59 -1.57 30.52 -23.91
CA ALA A 59 -0.64 30.05 -22.88
C ALA A 59 0.81 30.06 -23.38
N TYR A 60 1.72 30.42 -22.48
CA TYR A 60 3.15 30.29 -22.78
C TYR A 60 3.52 28.81 -22.81
N GLU A 61 4.27 28.38 -23.81
CA GLU A 61 4.70 26.99 -23.97
C GLU A 61 6.22 26.92 -24.02
N PHE A 62 6.80 26.16 -23.09
CA PHE A 62 8.22 25.89 -23.09
C PHE A 62 8.46 24.42 -23.39
N ASP A 63 8.96 24.15 -24.59
CA ASP A 63 9.37 22.83 -25.09
C ASP A 63 10.85 22.55 -24.82
N GLY A 64 11.42 23.27 -23.86
CA GLY A 64 12.80 23.15 -23.48
C GLY A 64 13.03 22.24 -22.29
N ASP A 65 14.30 21.89 -22.07
CA ASP A 65 14.68 20.92 -21.03
C ASP A 65 15.18 21.57 -19.74
N PHE A 66 14.98 20.86 -18.63
CA PHE A 66 15.54 21.17 -17.31
C PHE A 66 16.50 20.06 -16.83
N TYR A 67 17.79 20.38 -16.65
CA TYR A 67 18.86 19.43 -16.28
C TYR A 67 19.92 20.03 -15.33
N ARG A 68 20.87 19.23 -14.83
CA ARG A 68 21.99 19.74 -14.03
C ARG A 68 23.09 20.42 -14.81
N ALA A 69 23.43 19.91 -15.99
CA ALA A 69 24.58 20.37 -16.75
C ALA A 69 24.20 20.86 -18.16
N ALA A 70 25.04 21.72 -18.73
CA ALA A 70 24.85 22.25 -20.08
C ALA A 70 24.79 21.15 -21.16
N THR A 71 25.42 20.01 -20.89
CA THR A 71 25.42 18.80 -21.70
C THR A 71 25.18 17.60 -20.79
N GLY A 72 24.35 16.65 -21.23
CA GLY A 72 23.97 15.48 -20.44
C GLY A 72 22.48 15.46 -20.13
N THR A 73 22.06 14.48 -19.36
CA THR A 73 20.66 14.27 -18.93
C THR A 73 20.55 14.15 -17.42
N ASP A 74 21.61 14.50 -16.69
CA ASP A 74 21.66 14.35 -15.26
C ASP A 74 20.60 15.22 -14.57
N SER A 75 20.01 14.69 -13.49
CA SER A 75 18.97 15.39 -12.73
C SER A 75 19.55 16.52 -11.89
N THR A 76 18.71 17.50 -11.61
CA THR A 76 19.04 18.72 -10.85
C THR A 76 18.12 18.88 -9.64
N ASP A 77 18.58 19.63 -8.63
CA ASP A 77 17.83 20.01 -7.43
C ASP A 77 16.95 21.27 -7.61
N LEU A 78 16.79 21.75 -8.85
CA LEU A 78 15.99 22.93 -9.15
C LEU A 78 14.54 22.78 -8.71
N THR A 79 14.08 23.72 -7.89
CA THR A 79 12.65 23.86 -7.60
C THR A 79 12.02 24.81 -8.60
N ILE A 80 10.99 24.35 -9.31
CA ILE A 80 10.21 25.20 -10.21
C ILE A 80 8.99 25.76 -9.46
N VAL A 81 8.80 27.08 -9.51
CA VAL A 81 7.62 27.75 -8.97
C VAL A 81 6.81 28.38 -10.09
N LYS A 82 5.65 27.81 -10.41
CA LYS A 82 4.67 28.47 -11.28
C LYS A 82 3.89 29.53 -10.50
N SER A 83 3.96 30.78 -10.96
CA SER A 83 3.25 31.93 -10.38
C SER A 83 2.46 32.71 -11.43
N GLY A 84 1.67 33.69 -10.97
CA GLY A 84 0.77 34.47 -11.83
C GLY A 84 -0.46 33.69 -12.29
N THR A 85 -1.55 34.38 -12.57
CA THR A 85 -2.85 33.73 -12.85
C THR A 85 -2.98 33.22 -14.28
N GLY A 86 -2.02 33.50 -15.16
CA GLY A 86 -2.00 32.93 -16.51
C GLY A 86 -1.57 31.48 -16.54
N ASP A 87 -1.66 30.88 -17.71
CA ASP A 87 -1.34 29.50 -17.98
C ASP A 87 0.12 29.37 -18.45
N GLN A 88 0.73 28.22 -18.15
CA GLN A 88 2.04 27.79 -18.64
C GLN A 88 1.94 26.34 -19.08
N ILE A 89 2.58 25.99 -20.18
CA ILE A 89 2.76 24.62 -20.67
C ILE A 89 4.26 24.29 -20.62
N LEU A 90 4.59 23.11 -20.11
CA LEU A 90 5.93 22.51 -20.18
C LEU A 90 5.83 21.18 -20.92
N SER A 91 6.45 21.10 -22.09
CA SER A 91 6.41 19.91 -22.95
C SER A 91 7.74 19.20 -23.09
N GLY A 92 8.85 19.88 -22.81
CA GLY A 92 10.19 19.31 -22.82
C GLY A 92 10.45 18.37 -21.64
N ASN A 93 11.71 17.98 -21.47
CA ASN A 93 12.11 17.13 -20.35
C ASN A 93 12.17 17.94 -19.05
N LEU A 94 11.60 17.39 -17.98
CA LEU A 94 11.87 17.84 -16.62
C LEU A 94 12.66 16.74 -15.93
N ASN A 95 13.88 17.03 -15.50
CA ASN A 95 14.64 16.10 -14.67
C ASN A 95 15.10 16.77 -13.38
N LEU A 96 14.14 16.99 -12.47
CA LEU A 96 14.33 17.71 -11.22
C LEU A 96 14.56 16.78 -10.01
N ALA A 97 14.84 15.49 -10.25
CA ALA A 97 14.96 14.49 -9.18
C ALA A 97 16.41 14.05 -8.95
N ASP A 98 17.23 14.92 -8.34
CA ASP A 98 18.62 14.57 -7.96
C ASP A 98 18.67 13.96 -6.55
N SER A 99 19.41 12.87 -6.43
CA SER A 99 19.48 12.01 -5.25
C SER A 99 20.70 12.32 -4.36
N THR A 100 21.40 13.42 -4.62
CA THR A 100 22.62 13.74 -3.86
C THR A 100 22.30 14.54 -2.60
N ASP A 101 21.74 13.84 -1.61
CA ASP A 101 21.93 13.97 -0.15
C ASP A 101 22.26 15.37 0.43
N ASN A 102 21.60 16.40 -0.08
CA ASN A 102 21.59 17.72 0.54
C ASN A 102 20.34 17.71 1.42
N GLY A 103 20.50 17.69 2.75
CA GLY A 103 19.42 17.50 3.73
C GLY A 103 18.29 18.55 3.76
N SER A 104 18.02 19.25 2.66
CA SER A 104 16.90 20.16 2.43
C SER A 104 16.08 19.68 1.24
N ALA A 105 14.75 19.70 1.35
CA ALA A 105 13.86 19.33 0.25
C ALA A 105 14.08 20.26 -0.96
N SER A 106 14.44 19.68 -2.10
CA SER A 106 14.75 20.31 -3.39
C SER A 106 13.99 19.63 -4.53
N GLY A 107 14.16 20.08 -5.78
CA GLY A 107 13.62 19.35 -6.95
C GLY A 107 12.09 19.38 -7.13
N GLY A 108 11.39 20.15 -6.31
CA GLY A 108 9.93 20.20 -6.29
C GLY A 108 9.32 21.02 -7.42
N LEU A 109 8.07 20.72 -7.75
CA LEU A 109 7.24 21.53 -8.63
C LEU A 109 6.10 22.18 -7.84
N LYS A 110 6.18 23.50 -7.67
CA LYS A 110 5.23 24.29 -6.89
C LYS A 110 4.35 25.16 -7.77
N ILE A 111 3.05 24.95 -7.73
CA ILE A 111 2.08 25.75 -8.49
C ILE A 111 1.37 26.70 -7.53
N ALA A 112 1.89 27.92 -7.41
CA ALA A 112 1.34 28.93 -6.50
C ALA A 112 0.06 29.59 -7.03
N ALA A 113 -0.09 29.73 -8.35
CA ALA A 113 -1.27 30.32 -8.98
C ALA A 113 -1.37 29.97 -10.47
N GLY A 114 -2.58 30.13 -11.02
CA GLY A 114 -2.88 29.87 -12.43
C GLY A 114 -2.79 28.39 -12.78
N LYS A 115 -2.66 28.09 -14.07
CA LYS A 115 -2.55 26.73 -14.59
C LYS A 115 -1.11 26.41 -14.99
N LEU A 116 -0.65 25.21 -14.65
CA LEU A 116 0.54 24.59 -15.23
C LEU A 116 0.12 23.31 -15.92
N THR A 117 0.38 23.21 -17.22
CA THR A 117 0.18 21.99 -18.00
C THR A 117 1.50 21.27 -18.17
N LEU A 118 1.54 20.02 -17.74
CA LEU A 118 2.58 19.05 -18.05
C LEU A 118 2.13 18.25 -19.27
N LYS A 119 2.90 18.35 -20.36
CA LYS A 119 2.57 17.74 -21.66
C LYS A 119 3.79 17.05 -22.28
N PRO A 120 4.29 15.96 -21.70
CA PRO A 120 5.57 15.38 -22.08
C PRO A 120 5.66 14.93 -23.54
N GLY A 121 4.55 14.50 -24.15
CA GLY A 121 4.65 13.73 -25.39
C GLY A 121 5.60 12.53 -25.18
N SER A 122 6.68 12.45 -25.95
CA SER A 122 7.72 11.42 -25.77
C SER A 122 8.78 11.73 -24.71
N ASN A 123 8.76 12.91 -24.10
CA ASN A 123 9.75 13.36 -23.11
C ASN A 123 9.49 12.76 -21.72
N SER A 124 10.50 12.85 -20.84
CA SER A 124 10.38 12.44 -19.44
C SER A 124 10.18 13.64 -18.54
N GLN A 125 9.21 13.56 -17.63
CA GLN A 125 8.98 14.60 -16.63
C GLN A 125 9.01 13.97 -15.23
N THR A 126 10.14 14.17 -14.57
CA THR A 126 10.41 13.68 -13.21
C THR A 126 10.71 14.88 -12.32
N VAL A 127 9.98 14.95 -11.21
CA VAL A 127 10.16 15.97 -10.17
C VAL A 127 10.14 15.29 -8.82
N GLU A 128 10.61 15.92 -7.75
CA GLU A 128 10.62 15.28 -6.44
C GLU A 128 9.23 15.16 -5.82
N TYR A 129 8.46 16.26 -5.84
CA TYR A 129 7.12 16.34 -5.25
C TYR A 129 6.33 17.52 -5.82
N LEU A 130 5.01 17.53 -5.57
CA LEU A 130 4.09 18.60 -5.97
C LEU A 130 3.61 19.41 -4.76
N GLU A 131 3.63 20.74 -4.90
CA GLU A 131 3.13 21.68 -3.90
C GLU A 131 2.32 22.83 -4.49
N GLY A 132 1.58 23.53 -3.63
CA GLY A 132 0.86 24.75 -3.99
C GLY A 132 -0.65 24.57 -4.10
N SER A 133 -1.30 25.56 -4.69
CA SER A 133 -2.75 25.75 -4.69
C SER A 133 -3.33 26.15 -6.05
N GLY A 134 -2.48 26.27 -7.09
CA GLY A 134 -2.91 26.51 -8.47
C GLY A 134 -3.51 25.26 -9.11
N THR A 135 -3.62 25.23 -10.43
CA THR A 135 -4.14 24.06 -11.17
C THR A 135 -3.00 23.37 -11.90
N LEU A 136 -2.86 22.07 -11.69
CA LEU A 136 -2.03 21.19 -12.52
C LEU A 136 -2.91 20.57 -13.59
N VAL A 137 -2.49 20.63 -14.85
CA VAL A 137 -3.08 19.84 -15.94
C VAL A 137 -2.09 18.79 -16.34
N LEU A 138 -2.55 17.55 -16.36
CA LEU A 138 -1.82 16.41 -16.87
C LEU A 138 -2.35 16.13 -18.27
N ASP A 139 -1.67 16.66 -19.29
CA ASP A 139 -2.05 16.49 -20.70
C ASP A 139 -1.31 15.28 -21.28
N ASN A 140 -2.05 14.20 -21.50
CA ASN A 140 -1.55 12.93 -22.00
C ASN A 140 -1.39 12.90 -23.53
N THR A 141 -1.58 14.01 -24.25
CA THR A 141 -1.49 14.03 -25.71
C THR A 141 -0.09 13.61 -26.17
N GLY A 142 -0.02 12.45 -26.82
CA GLY A 142 1.23 11.87 -27.30
C GLY A 142 2.12 11.26 -26.21
N ALA A 143 1.62 11.16 -24.98
CA ALA A 143 2.33 10.53 -23.86
C ALA A 143 2.28 9.01 -23.95
N SER A 144 3.45 8.36 -23.93
CA SER A 144 3.56 6.89 -23.89
C SER A 144 3.88 6.36 -22.48
N ASN A 145 4.37 7.22 -21.59
CA ASN A 145 4.82 6.89 -20.24
C ASN A 145 4.05 7.74 -19.21
N ASN A 146 4.50 7.71 -17.96
CA ASN A 146 4.06 8.65 -16.92
C ASN A 146 4.10 10.09 -17.45
N ILE A 147 3.00 10.82 -17.24
CA ILE A 147 2.98 12.26 -17.51
C ILE A 147 3.90 12.97 -16.54
N VAL A 148 3.89 12.52 -15.29
CA VAL A 148 4.81 12.97 -14.25
C VAL A 148 5.20 11.80 -13.36
N THR A 149 6.48 11.72 -13.02
CA THR A 149 7.00 10.83 -11.97
C THR A 149 7.46 11.66 -10.79
N LEU A 150 7.00 11.32 -9.58
CA LEU A 150 7.36 11.96 -8.32
C LEU A 150 8.42 11.14 -7.60
N GLY A 151 9.62 11.71 -7.41
CA GLY A 151 10.81 11.00 -6.95
C GLY A 151 10.83 10.69 -5.45
N PHE A 152 10.61 11.70 -4.61
CA PHE A 152 10.72 11.61 -3.16
C PHE A 152 12.09 11.10 -2.64
N ALA A 153 13.19 11.55 -3.25
CA ALA A 153 14.56 11.23 -2.86
C ALA A 153 14.94 11.81 -1.48
N ASN A 154 14.52 13.04 -1.18
CA ASN A 154 14.89 13.78 0.04
C ASN A 154 13.70 14.10 0.95
N ASN A 155 12.51 13.59 0.63
CA ASN A 155 11.28 13.79 1.40
C ASN A 155 10.43 12.53 1.27
N THR A 156 9.64 12.19 2.29
CA THR A 156 8.73 11.03 2.25
C THR A 156 7.28 11.44 2.05
N ALA A 157 6.93 12.71 2.21
CA ALA A 157 5.54 13.14 2.04
C ALA A 157 5.41 14.59 1.55
N SER A 158 4.48 14.84 0.65
CA SER A 158 4.14 16.19 0.20
C SER A 158 2.65 16.34 -0.09
N SER A 159 2.18 17.58 -0.13
CA SER A 159 0.77 17.92 -0.28
C SER A 159 0.57 19.01 -1.33
N PHE A 160 -0.30 18.72 -2.29
CA PHE A 160 -0.80 19.64 -3.30
C PHE A 160 -2.26 19.98 -3.00
N SER A 161 -2.53 21.24 -2.64
CA SER A 161 -3.88 21.74 -2.34
C SER A 161 -4.63 22.27 -3.56
N GLY A 162 -3.95 22.31 -4.70
CA GLY A 162 -4.50 22.75 -5.96
C GLY A 162 -5.33 21.70 -6.67
N ASN A 163 -6.07 22.12 -7.69
CA ASN A 163 -6.85 21.22 -8.54
C ASN A 163 -5.93 20.48 -9.53
N VAL A 164 -6.33 19.26 -9.88
CA VAL A 164 -5.70 18.49 -10.95
C VAL A 164 -6.73 18.23 -12.05
N GLU A 165 -6.33 18.45 -13.30
CA GLU A 165 -7.15 18.18 -14.48
C GLU A 165 -6.46 17.10 -15.33
N LEU A 166 -7.12 15.97 -15.52
CA LEU A 166 -6.72 14.86 -16.37
C LEU A 166 -7.21 15.16 -17.79
N ALA A 167 -6.32 15.52 -18.70
CA ALA A 167 -6.67 16.06 -20.01
C ALA A 167 -5.84 15.41 -21.12
N GLY A 168 -6.22 15.73 -22.35
CA GLY A 168 -5.51 15.35 -23.57
C GLY A 168 -6.31 14.39 -24.44
N SER A 169 -5.62 13.56 -25.21
CA SER A 169 -6.22 12.59 -26.15
C SER A 169 -5.54 11.22 -26.12
N GLY A 170 -4.80 10.92 -25.04
CA GLY A 170 -4.01 9.71 -24.83
C GLY A 170 -4.76 8.59 -24.09
N SER A 171 -6.04 8.78 -23.76
CA SER A 171 -6.91 7.86 -22.99
C SER A 171 -6.58 7.71 -21.50
N GLU A 172 -5.31 7.85 -21.12
CA GLU A 172 -4.82 7.59 -19.75
C GLU A 172 -3.92 8.71 -19.25
N ALA A 173 -4.14 9.16 -18.01
CA ALA A 173 -3.28 10.08 -17.30
C ALA A 173 -2.46 9.33 -16.24
N LYS A 174 -1.20 9.01 -16.58
CA LYS A 174 -0.29 8.23 -15.75
C LYS A 174 0.50 9.09 -14.77
N ILE A 175 0.40 8.80 -13.48
CA ILE A 175 1.15 9.45 -12.41
C ILE A 175 2.00 8.39 -11.70
N GLY A 176 3.33 8.55 -11.74
CA GLY A 176 4.26 7.75 -10.96
C GLY A 176 4.53 8.37 -9.60
N VAL A 177 4.45 7.59 -8.50
CA VAL A 177 4.92 8.02 -7.17
C VAL A 177 5.97 7.05 -6.67
N SER A 178 7.19 7.53 -6.51
CA SER A 178 8.44 6.77 -6.36
C SER A 178 8.67 5.69 -7.42
N SER A 179 9.80 5.77 -8.11
CA SER A 179 10.27 4.71 -9.01
C SER A 179 11.31 3.80 -8.35
N GLY A 180 11.57 3.99 -7.05
CA GLY A 180 12.51 3.17 -6.31
C GLY A 180 11.95 1.80 -5.96
N SER A 181 12.74 1.01 -5.24
CA SER A 181 12.40 -0.37 -4.87
C SER A 181 12.83 -0.72 -3.44
N THR A 182 13.22 0.27 -2.65
CA THR A 182 13.63 0.10 -1.26
C THR A 182 12.42 0.24 -0.33
N ASP A 183 12.51 -0.27 0.90
CA ASP A 183 11.44 -0.13 1.91
C ASP A 183 11.03 1.33 2.14
N ALA A 184 11.97 2.28 2.02
CA ALA A 184 11.70 3.70 2.14
C ALA A 184 10.80 4.25 1.00
N ASP A 185 10.89 3.66 -0.19
CA ASP A 185 10.14 4.13 -1.36
C ASP A 185 8.63 3.87 -1.24
N TYR A 186 8.24 2.77 -0.61
CA TYR A 186 6.84 2.43 -0.33
C TYR A 186 6.18 3.39 0.67
N ASN A 187 7.01 4.16 1.38
CA ASN A 187 6.59 5.18 2.31
C ASN A 187 6.41 6.56 1.65
N ASN A 188 6.75 6.72 0.38
CA ASN A 188 6.62 8.01 -0.27
C ASN A 188 5.15 8.33 -0.58
N VAL A 189 4.64 9.46 -0.11
CA VAL A 189 3.23 9.85 -0.27
C VAL A 189 3.08 11.23 -0.90
N GLN A 190 2.40 11.28 -2.06
CA GLN A 190 1.86 12.54 -2.58
C GLN A 190 0.38 12.65 -2.23
N THR A 191 0.00 13.68 -1.48
CA THR A 191 -1.40 14.03 -1.25
C THR A 191 -1.88 15.07 -2.25
N ILE A 192 -3.06 14.85 -2.83
CA ILE A 192 -3.84 15.83 -3.59
C ILE A 192 -5.15 16.08 -2.81
N SER A 193 -5.34 17.32 -2.38
CA SER A 193 -6.54 17.74 -1.63
C SER A 193 -7.47 18.67 -2.39
N GLY A 194 -7.02 19.24 -3.50
CA GLY A 194 -7.93 19.86 -4.47
C GLY A 194 -8.70 18.83 -5.29
N VAL A 195 -9.61 19.32 -6.13
CA VAL A 195 -10.44 18.46 -6.98
C VAL A 195 -9.59 17.90 -8.13
N VAL A 196 -9.60 16.58 -8.28
CA VAL A 196 -9.19 15.90 -9.52
C VAL A 196 -10.40 15.82 -10.44
N SER A 197 -10.25 16.27 -11.69
CA SER A 197 -11.31 16.37 -12.69
C SER A 197 -10.78 15.98 -14.07
N GLY A 198 -11.66 15.85 -15.07
CA GLY A 198 -11.28 15.54 -16.45
C GLY A 198 -11.83 14.20 -16.94
N SER A 199 -11.54 13.86 -18.19
CA SER A 199 -12.14 12.71 -18.91
C SER A 199 -11.21 11.53 -19.12
N GLU A 200 -9.93 11.66 -18.73
CA GLU A 200 -8.95 10.61 -18.93
C GLU A 200 -8.94 9.63 -17.75
N LYS A 201 -8.66 8.35 -18.04
CA LYS A 201 -8.49 7.33 -17.00
C LYS A 201 -7.30 7.70 -16.11
N LEU A 202 -7.47 7.70 -14.79
CA LEU A 202 -6.36 7.94 -13.87
C LEU A 202 -5.57 6.64 -13.69
N VAL A 203 -4.27 6.65 -14.01
CA VAL A 203 -3.40 5.48 -13.83
C VAL A 203 -2.33 5.81 -12.80
N LYS A 204 -2.28 5.03 -11.72
CA LYS A 204 -1.27 5.15 -10.66
C LYS A 204 -0.16 4.12 -10.89
N GLU A 205 1.05 4.63 -11.03
CA GLU A 205 2.31 3.89 -11.22
C GLU A 205 3.27 4.15 -10.05
N GLY A 206 4.33 3.34 -9.94
CA GLY A 206 5.36 3.49 -8.92
C GLY A 206 4.93 2.96 -7.54
N VAL A 207 5.91 2.69 -6.67
CA VAL A 207 5.71 1.93 -5.42
C VAL A 207 5.14 2.75 -4.26
N GLY A 208 5.22 4.08 -4.33
CA GLY A 208 4.67 4.99 -3.33
C GLY A 208 3.15 5.16 -3.40
N ALA A 209 2.60 6.03 -2.56
CA ALA A 209 1.18 6.28 -2.43
C ALA A 209 0.72 7.61 -3.07
N LEU A 210 -0.43 7.57 -3.74
CA LEU A 210 -1.17 8.75 -4.15
C LEU A 210 -2.42 8.87 -3.28
N LYS A 211 -2.44 9.88 -2.40
CA LYS A 211 -3.58 10.14 -1.51
C LYS A 211 -4.53 11.16 -2.12
N LEU A 212 -5.78 10.76 -2.34
CA LEU A 212 -6.83 11.60 -2.91
C LEU A 212 -7.83 11.96 -1.82
N SER A 213 -7.89 13.25 -1.47
CA SER A 213 -8.76 13.76 -0.38
C SER A 213 -9.81 14.77 -0.85
N GLY A 214 -9.73 15.21 -2.11
CA GLY A 214 -10.73 16.06 -2.73
C GLY A 214 -12.03 15.32 -3.06
N THR A 215 -13.09 16.09 -3.33
CA THR A 215 -14.31 15.58 -3.98
C THR A 215 -14.08 15.55 -5.48
N ASN A 216 -13.59 14.42 -5.98
CA ASN A 216 -13.13 14.31 -7.35
C ASN A 216 -14.30 14.11 -8.31
N THR A 217 -14.17 14.62 -9.54
CA THR A 217 -15.25 14.66 -10.54
C THR A 217 -14.80 14.17 -11.92
N PHE A 218 -13.70 13.44 -11.99
CA PHE A 218 -13.33 12.76 -13.23
C PHE A 218 -14.28 11.58 -13.46
N ASP A 219 -14.70 11.38 -14.71
CA ASP A 219 -15.77 10.47 -15.11
C ASP A 219 -15.27 9.28 -15.94
N SER A 220 -14.02 8.89 -15.69
CA SER A 220 -13.34 7.75 -16.29
C SER A 220 -12.68 6.91 -15.20
N ASP A 221 -12.32 5.67 -15.55
CA ASP A 221 -11.87 4.66 -14.61
C ASP A 221 -10.59 5.04 -13.85
N VAL A 222 -10.29 4.26 -12.82
CA VAL A 222 -9.03 4.31 -12.08
C VAL A 222 -8.30 2.99 -12.25
N GLU A 223 -7.01 3.05 -12.56
CA GLU A 223 -6.14 1.88 -12.66
C GLU A 223 -4.97 2.01 -11.70
N ILE A 224 -4.71 0.95 -10.93
CA ILE A 224 -3.60 0.88 -9.97
C ILE A 224 -2.64 -0.22 -10.45
N ASN A 225 -1.49 0.22 -10.96
CA ASN A 225 -0.42 -0.65 -11.48
C ASN A 225 0.76 -0.78 -10.53
N GLY A 226 0.80 0.03 -9.47
CA GLY A 226 1.79 -0.09 -8.42
C GLY A 226 1.51 0.79 -7.21
N GLY A 227 2.06 0.37 -6.07
CA GLY A 227 1.97 1.09 -4.82
C GLY A 227 0.53 1.18 -4.32
N ARG A 228 0.11 2.38 -3.89
CA ARG A 228 -1.21 2.58 -3.27
C ARG A 228 -1.93 3.79 -3.83
N ILE A 229 -3.26 3.68 -3.92
CA ILE A 229 -4.15 4.83 -3.87
C ILE A 229 -4.80 4.86 -2.49
N ILE A 230 -4.64 5.98 -1.78
CA ILE A 230 -5.29 6.22 -0.49
C ILE A 230 -6.50 7.10 -0.73
N ALA A 231 -7.69 6.53 -0.63
CA ALA A 231 -8.95 7.21 -0.80
C ALA A 231 -9.41 7.82 0.54
N ALA A 232 -9.36 9.15 0.64
CA ALA A 232 -9.60 9.91 1.87
C ALA A 232 -10.81 10.85 1.80
N SER A 233 -11.74 10.58 0.89
CA SER A 233 -13.05 11.22 0.79
C SER A 233 -14.06 10.26 0.15
N ALA A 234 -15.36 10.50 0.33
CA ALA A 234 -16.40 9.63 -0.23
C ALA A 234 -16.38 9.57 -1.78
N GLN A 235 -15.92 10.65 -2.43
CA GLN A 235 -15.77 10.78 -3.88
C GLN A 235 -14.29 10.88 -4.30
N ALA A 236 -13.39 10.25 -3.56
CA ALA A 236 -11.96 10.30 -3.86
C ALA A 236 -11.61 9.63 -5.21
N LEU A 237 -12.46 8.74 -5.71
CA LEU A 237 -12.21 7.97 -6.94
C LEU A 237 -13.06 8.45 -8.13
N GLY A 238 -13.53 9.71 -8.08
CA GLY A 238 -14.26 10.35 -9.18
C GLY A 238 -15.76 10.04 -9.17
N ASP A 239 -16.38 10.06 -10.35
CA ASP A 239 -17.78 9.70 -10.52
C ASP A 239 -18.08 8.31 -9.95
N THR A 240 -19.22 8.15 -9.30
CA THR A 240 -19.56 6.91 -8.61
C THR A 240 -19.78 5.73 -9.55
N GLY A 241 -19.93 5.95 -10.85
CA GLY A 241 -20.00 4.89 -11.87
C GLY A 241 -18.64 4.36 -12.32
N ASN A 242 -17.52 4.93 -11.85
CA ASN A 242 -16.18 4.53 -12.25
C ASN A 242 -15.86 3.09 -11.82
N THR A 243 -15.09 2.41 -12.65
CA THR A 243 -14.45 1.13 -12.33
C THR A 243 -13.04 1.38 -11.80
N ILE A 244 -12.70 0.70 -10.72
CA ILE A 244 -11.41 0.77 -10.05
C ILE A 244 -10.76 -0.59 -10.28
N VAL A 245 -9.81 -0.63 -11.21
CA VAL A 245 -9.05 -1.82 -11.54
C VAL A 245 -7.73 -1.78 -10.78
N ILE A 246 -7.53 -2.75 -9.90
CA ILE A 246 -6.26 -2.94 -9.21
C ILE A 246 -5.54 -4.07 -9.92
N ASN A 247 -4.69 -3.73 -10.89
CA ASN A 247 -3.82 -4.73 -11.50
C ASN A 247 -2.80 -5.19 -10.47
N THR A 248 -2.19 -4.23 -9.77
CA THR A 248 -1.15 -4.52 -8.79
C THR A 248 -1.07 -3.39 -7.76
N GLY A 249 -1.10 -3.73 -6.47
CA GLY A 249 -1.01 -2.76 -5.37
C GLY A 249 -2.27 -2.72 -4.52
N LYS A 250 -2.49 -1.62 -3.79
CA LYS A 250 -3.59 -1.46 -2.81
C LYS A 250 -4.52 -0.30 -3.15
N LEU A 251 -5.82 -0.55 -3.08
CA LEU A 251 -6.79 0.49 -2.74
C LEU A 251 -6.96 0.54 -1.22
N GLU A 252 -6.46 1.60 -0.61
CA GLU A 252 -6.54 1.85 0.82
C GLU A 252 -7.62 2.91 1.10
N VAL A 253 -8.57 2.62 2.00
CA VAL A 253 -9.58 3.59 2.43
C VAL A 253 -9.16 4.17 3.77
N ALA A 254 -8.96 5.49 3.81
CA ALA A 254 -8.48 6.17 5.01
C ALA A 254 -9.49 6.08 6.16
N SER A 255 -8.97 6.09 7.40
CA SER A 255 -9.78 6.10 8.62
C SER A 255 -10.86 7.19 8.59
N GLY A 256 -12.07 6.84 9.03
CA GLY A 256 -13.23 7.74 9.05
C GLY A 256 -13.83 8.07 7.68
N THR A 257 -13.32 7.48 6.59
CA THR A 257 -13.86 7.65 5.24
C THR A 257 -14.80 6.50 4.89
N THR A 258 -15.93 6.82 4.26
CA THR A 258 -16.80 5.84 3.60
C THR A 258 -16.88 6.17 2.12
N LEU A 259 -16.39 5.26 1.27
CA LEU A 259 -16.54 5.39 -0.17
C LEU A 259 -18.00 5.18 -0.58
N ASN A 260 -18.40 5.89 -1.62
CA ASN A 260 -19.69 5.67 -2.26
C ASN A 260 -19.84 4.21 -2.73
N SER A 261 -21.05 3.69 -2.63
CA SER A 261 -21.33 2.29 -2.97
C SER A 261 -21.43 1.99 -4.47
N GLY A 262 -21.34 3.01 -5.32
CA GLY A 262 -21.47 2.87 -6.77
C GLY A 262 -20.23 2.33 -7.47
N TYR A 263 -19.04 2.51 -6.86
CA TYR A 263 -17.78 2.10 -7.46
C TYR A 263 -17.74 0.59 -7.71
N THR A 264 -17.30 0.20 -8.90
CA THR A 264 -16.96 -1.20 -9.19
C THR A 264 -15.49 -1.41 -8.84
N ILE A 265 -15.19 -2.25 -7.85
CA ILE A 265 -13.82 -2.51 -7.40
C ILE A 265 -13.46 -3.94 -7.79
N GLN A 266 -12.42 -4.08 -8.62
CA GLN A 266 -12.01 -5.37 -9.19
C GLN A 266 -10.50 -5.49 -9.26
N GLY A 267 -10.01 -6.73 -9.23
CA GLY A 267 -8.60 -7.01 -9.46
C GLY A 267 -8.25 -7.08 -10.94
N ASP A 268 -7.08 -7.64 -11.22
CA ASP A 268 -6.53 -7.78 -12.55
C ASP A 268 -7.42 -8.64 -13.46
N SER A 269 -7.53 -8.22 -14.72
CA SER A 269 -8.29 -8.92 -15.75
C SER A 269 -7.59 -10.18 -16.28
N ASP A 270 -6.28 -10.35 -16.03
CA ASP A 270 -5.51 -11.51 -16.49
C ASP A 270 -4.88 -12.36 -15.36
N GLY A 271 -5.04 -11.94 -14.11
CA GLY A 271 -4.56 -12.66 -12.92
C GLY A 271 -3.04 -12.70 -12.78
N SER A 272 -2.31 -11.85 -13.50
CA SER A 272 -0.84 -11.79 -13.45
C SER A 272 -0.33 -10.95 -12.27
N GLY A 273 -1.10 -9.93 -11.88
CA GLY A 273 -0.80 -9.08 -10.73
C GLY A 273 -1.36 -9.59 -9.40
N ARG A 274 -1.22 -8.74 -8.37
CA ARG A 274 -1.79 -8.97 -7.04
C ARG A 274 -2.50 -7.74 -6.53
N SER A 275 -3.79 -7.89 -6.33
CA SER A 275 -4.71 -6.82 -5.99
C SER A 275 -5.11 -6.85 -4.52
N PHE A 276 -4.99 -5.70 -3.86
CA PHE A 276 -5.30 -5.54 -2.45
C PHE A 276 -6.37 -4.48 -2.23
N VAL A 277 -7.26 -4.73 -1.27
CA VAL A 277 -8.11 -3.71 -0.66
C VAL A 277 -7.89 -3.67 0.84
N GLY A 278 -8.05 -2.49 1.45
CA GLY A 278 -7.82 -2.36 2.89
C GLY A 278 -7.90 -0.95 3.43
N GLY A 279 -7.17 -0.70 4.52
CA GLY A 279 -7.22 0.54 5.30
C GLY A 279 -8.14 0.43 6.52
N ASP A 280 -8.49 1.59 7.08
CA ASP A 280 -9.33 1.73 8.29
C ASP A 280 -10.70 2.33 8.01
N GLY A 281 -10.99 2.56 6.74
CA GLY A 281 -12.25 3.14 6.28
C GLY A 281 -13.30 2.09 5.93
N THR A 282 -14.24 2.53 5.10
CA THR A 282 -15.36 1.70 4.65
C THR A 282 -15.50 1.76 3.13
N ILE A 283 -15.54 0.60 2.48
CA ILE A 283 -16.11 0.46 1.14
C ILE A 283 -17.61 0.22 1.30
N GLY A 284 -18.44 1.22 0.98
CA GLY A 284 -19.90 1.08 1.10
C GLY A 284 -20.53 0.10 0.11
N GLY A 285 -19.81 -0.23 -0.97
CA GLY A 285 -20.25 -1.10 -2.05
C GLY A 285 -19.93 -2.58 -1.83
N SER A 286 -19.85 -3.31 -2.94
CA SER A 286 -19.47 -4.72 -2.95
C SER A 286 -17.99 -4.92 -3.27
N VAL A 287 -17.38 -5.90 -2.63
CA VAL A 287 -16.06 -6.42 -3.00
C VAL A 287 -16.11 -7.94 -3.05
N THR A 288 -15.59 -8.53 -4.12
CA THR A 288 -15.39 -9.96 -4.25
C THR A 288 -13.91 -10.27 -4.11
N ILE A 289 -13.56 -11.10 -3.13
CA ILE A 289 -12.20 -11.57 -2.88
C ILE A 289 -12.08 -13.00 -3.41
N GLY A 290 -11.12 -13.27 -4.29
CA GLY A 290 -10.94 -14.56 -4.96
C GLY A 290 -9.74 -14.57 -5.89
N SER A 291 -9.56 -15.70 -6.60
CA SER A 291 -8.41 -15.90 -7.50
C SER A 291 -8.76 -15.89 -8.99
N ALA A 292 -10.03 -15.67 -9.35
CA ALA A 292 -10.44 -15.56 -10.74
C ALA A 292 -10.23 -14.13 -11.28
N ASN A 293 -10.28 -13.98 -12.61
CA ASN A 293 -10.09 -12.69 -13.26
C ASN A 293 -11.15 -11.67 -12.78
N ASN A 294 -10.72 -10.44 -12.56
CA ASN A 294 -11.53 -9.33 -12.03
C ASN A 294 -12.01 -9.53 -10.58
N GLU A 295 -11.48 -10.51 -9.86
CA GLU A 295 -11.67 -10.61 -8.40
C GLU A 295 -10.47 -9.98 -7.71
N ILE A 296 -10.69 -9.41 -6.52
CA ILE A 296 -9.60 -8.91 -5.70
C ILE A 296 -8.91 -10.11 -5.05
N ASP A 297 -7.59 -10.16 -5.07
CA ASP A 297 -6.84 -11.29 -4.52
C ASP A 297 -6.86 -11.28 -2.98
N VAL A 298 -6.66 -10.10 -2.39
CA VAL A 298 -6.36 -9.94 -0.97
C VAL A 298 -7.17 -8.84 -0.31
N VAL A 299 -7.74 -9.14 0.86
CA VAL A 299 -8.19 -8.13 1.83
C VAL A 299 -7.17 -8.01 2.96
N ALA A 300 -6.74 -6.78 3.23
CA ALA A 300 -5.69 -6.48 4.20
C ALA A 300 -6.03 -5.18 4.93
N PRO A 301 -6.78 -5.25 6.06
CA PRO A 301 -7.07 -4.10 6.91
C PRO A 301 -5.81 -3.31 7.29
N GLY A 302 -6.02 -2.05 7.70
CA GLY A 302 -4.93 -1.15 8.08
C GLY A 302 -4.10 -0.63 6.90
N GLU A 303 -3.07 0.15 7.19
CA GLU A 303 -2.20 0.84 6.24
C GLU A 303 -0.94 0.02 5.90
N GLY A 304 -1.04 -1.31 6.01
CA GLY A 304 0.02 -2.27 5.69
C GLY A 304 0.55 -2.14 4.26
N LEU A 305 1.85 -2.39 4.08
CA LEU A 305 2.52 -2.29 2.78
C LEU A 305 2.18 -3.48 1.87
N SER A 306 1.30 -3.26 0.91
CA SER A 306 1.04 -4.20 -0.18
C SER A 306 2.16 -4.14 -1.22
N THR A 307 3.22 -4.91 -1.00
CA THR A 307 4.31 -5.04 -1.98
C THR A 307 3.85 -5.89 -3.16
N SER A 308 4.04 -5.38 -4.36
CA SER A 308 3.60 -5.97 -5.61
C SER A 308 4.47 -7.11 -6.15
N ILE A 309 5.57 -7.44 -5.47
CA ILE A 309 6.75 -8.00 -6.16
C ILE A 309 7.12 -9.42 -5.70
N ASN A 310 6.51 -9.97 -4.65
CA ASN A 310 6.78 -11.35 -4.23
C ASN A 310 5.51 -12.20 -4.14
N HIS A 311 5.56 -13.33 -4.85
CA HIS A 311 4.49 -14.28 -5.13
C HIS A 311 4.01 -15.09 -3.91
N ASP A 312 4.40 -14.73 -2.69
CA ASP A 312 4.11 -15.54 -1.49
C ASP A 312 2.71 -15.27 -0.89
N LYS A 313 1.83 -14.61 -1.68
CA LYS A 313 0.42 -14.37 -1.36
C LYS A 313 0.18 -13.64 -0.03
N LYS A 314 1.03 -12.68 0.34
CA LYS A 314 0.87 -11.89 1.56
C LYS A 314 1.45 -10.48 1.42
N GLN A 315 0.89 -9.55 2.18
CA GLN A 315 1.48 -8.24 2.42
C GLN A 315 2.75 -8.35 3.28
N ALA A 316 3.57 -7.31 3.24
CA ALA A 316 4.65 -7.18 4.21
C ALA A 316 4.04 -6.80 5.57
N PRO A 317 4.26 -7.58 6.65
CA PRO A 317 3.63 -7.31 7.93
C PRO A 317 4.33 -6.14 8.62
N ARG A 318 3.86 -4.92 8.31
CA ARG A 318 4.32 -3.63 8.83
C ARG A 318 3.42 -2.52 8.29
N GLY A 319 3.21 -1.48 9.09
CA GLY A 319 2.51 -0.28 8.66
C GLY A 319 3.42 0.69 7.92
N HIS A 320 2.82 1.74 7.38
CA HIS A 320 3.56 2.82 6.73
C HIS A 320 4.58 3.47 7.69
N GLY A 321 5.78 3.77 7.19
CA GLY A 321 6.87 4.37 7.97
C GLY A 321 7.57 3.40 8.93
N GLY A 322 7.16 2.13 8.94
CA GLY A 322 7.51 1.20 10.02
C GLY A 322 6.83 1.67 11.30
N ASP A 323 5.51 1.79 11.31
CA ASP A 323 4.70 1.99 12.51
C ASP A 323 3.72 0.82 12.62
N SER A 324 3.91 -0.04 13.63
CA SER A 324 3.06 -1.21 13.87
C SER A 324 1.60 -0.84 14.16
N THR A 325 1.35 0.37 14.69
CA THR A 325 0.00 0.83 15.01
C THR A 325 -0.83 1.21 13.79
N LEU A 326 -0.15 1.46 12.65
CA LEU A 326 -0.78 1.70 11.36
C LEU A 326 -0.94 0.41 10.55
N ALA A 327 -0.25 -0.67 10.93
CA ALA A 327 -0.36 -1.96 10.27
C ALA A 327 -1.72 -2.60 10.57
N VAL A 328 -2.07 -2.65 11.85
CA VAL A 328 -3.35 -3.19 12.32
C VAL A 328 -4.48 -2.22 11.99
N GLY A 329 -5.58 -2.74 11.48
CA GLY A 329 -6.72 -1.91 11.11
C GLY A 329 -8.11 -2.47 11.35
N ASN A 330 -9.07 -1.57 11.15
CA ASN A 330 -10.50 -1.81 11.33
C ASN A 330 -11.26 -1.48 10.04
N PHE A 331 -11.24 -2.41 9.10
CA PHE A 331 -11.76 -2.21 7.76
C PHE A 331 -13.22 -2.66 7.64
N THR A 332 -14.04 -1.94 6.87
CA THR A 332 -15.45 -2.32 6.64
C THR A 332 -15.79 -2.41 5.17
N VAL A 333 -16.53 -3.45 4.79
CA VAL A 333 -17.10 -3.62 3.44
C VAL A 333 -18.62 -3.76 3.53
N GLY A 334 -19.36 -3.13 2.62
CA GLY A 334 -20.81 -3.28 2.54
C GLY A 334 -21.20 -4.73 2.27
N THR A 335 -20.92 -5.20 1.06
CA THR A 335 -21.13 -6.59 0.66
C THR A 335 -19.80 -7.24 0.33
N LEU A 336 -19.38 -8.19 1.16
CA LEU A 336 -18.15 -8.94 0.98
C LEU A 336 -18.48 -10.33 0.45
N THR A 337 -17.83 -10.75 -0.63
CA THR A 337 -17.96 -12.10 -1.17
C THR A 337 -16.61 -12.79 -1.09
N PHE A 338 -16.56 -13.99 -0.51
CA PHE A 338 -15.38 -14.83 -0.49
C PHE A 338 -15.55 -15.96 -1.49
N ASN A 339 -14.70 -15.94 -2.51
CA ASN A 339 -14.57 -16.96 -3.55
C ASN A 339 -13.29 -17.78 -3.33
N ASP A 340 -13.17 -18.87 -4.08
CA ASP A 340 -12.01 -19.77 -4.03
C ASP A 340 -10.68 -19.05 -4.30
N GLY A 341 -9.68 -19.38 -3.48
CA GLY A 341 -8.32 -18.86 -3.57
C GLY A 341 -8.13 -17.42 -3.13
N GLY A 342 -9.17 -16.75 -2.62
CA GLY A 342 -9.06 -15.44 -1.98
C GLY A 342 -8.26 -15.47 -0.68
N VAL A 343 -7.69 -14.33 -0.29
CA VAL A 343 -6.78 -14.21 0.85
C VAL A 343 -7.21 -13.09 1.79
N TYR A 344 -7.10 -13.34 3.10
CA TYR A 344 -7.11 -12.31 4.14
C TYR A 344 -5.75 -12.35 4.86
N ASP A 345 -4.99 -11.26 4.70
CA ASP A 345 -3.81 -11.01 5.51
C ASP A 345 -4.22 -10.42 6.86
N TRP A 346 -4.08 -11.21 7.93
CA TRP A 346 -4.49 -10.84 9.29
C TRP A 346 -3.27 -10.55 10.16
N GLU A 347 -3.11 -9.30 10.57
CA GLU A 347 -2.00 -8.81 11.38
C GLU A 347 -2.37 -8.74 12.87
N ILE A 348 -1.38 -9.00 13.74
CA ILE A 348 -1.51 -8.92 15.20
C ILE A 348 -0.21 -8.41 15.84
N ASP A 349 -0.32 -7.44 16.76
CA ASP A 349 0.81 -6.86 17.52
C ASP A 349 0.78 -7.18 19.02
N ASN A 350 -0.35 -7.66 19.55
CA ASN A 350 -0.55 -7.92 20.96
C ASN A 350 -1.65 -8.96 21.21
N PHE A 351 -1.28 -10.10 21.78
CA PHE A 351 -2.21 -11.22 22.04
C PHE A 351 -3.29 -10.92 23.08
N GLY A 352 -3.03 -10.01 24.02
CA GLY A 352 -3.96 -9.59 25.07
C GLY A 352 -4.72 -8.29 24.76
N GLY A 353 -4.60 -7.79 23.52
CA GLY A 353 -5.16 -6.53 23.07
C GLY A 353 -6.66 -6.55 22.74
N SER A 354 -7.07 -5.73 21.78
CA SER A 354 -8.45 -5.65 21.28
C SER A 354 -8.53 -5.65 19.76
N GLU A 355 -9.65 -6.14 19.22
CA GLU A 355 -9.89 -6.19 17.78
C GLU A 355 -9.93 -4.80 17.13
N GLY A 356 -9.36 -4.69 15.93
CA GLY A 356 -9.26 -3.44 15.17
C GLY A 356 -8.31 -2.40 15.77
N THR A 357 -7.46 -2.81 16.72
CA THR A 357 -6.44 -1.95 17.33
C THR A 357 -5.14 -2.70 17.58
N ASN A 358 -5.23 -3.96 18.04
CA ASN A 358 -4.08 -4.82 18.26
C ASN A 358 -4.03 -6.05 17.36
N TRP A 359 -5.15 -6.37 16.72
CA TRP A 359 -5.18 -7.26 15.57
C TRP A 359 -6.26 -6.83 14.62
N ASP A 360 -6.13 -7.24 13.37
CA ASP A 360 -7.03 -6.81 12.31
C ASP A 360 -8.47 -7.25 12.56
N LEU A 361 -9.39 -6.32 12.25
CA LEU A 361 -10.81 -6.58 12.23
C LEU A 361 -11.39 -6.22 10.88
N LEU A 362 -11.94 -7.23 10.21
CA LEU A 362 -12.71 -7.07 9.00
C LEU A 362 -14.20 -7.08 9.33
N ASN A 363 -14.90 -6.03 8.91
CA ASN A 363 -16.33 -5.88 9.13
C ASN A 363 -17.08 -6.00 7.81
N PHE A 364 -18.29 -6.55 7.87
CA PHE A 364 -19.20 -6.61 6.74
C PHE A 364 -20.64 -6.23 7.11
N THR A 365 -21.39 -5.68 6.15
CA THR A 365 -22.86 -5.66 6.28
C THR A 365 -23.44 -7.00 5.85
N THR A 366 -23.01 -7.50 4.69
CA THR A 366 -23.36 -8.82 4.15
C THR A 366 -22.09 -9.58 3.78
N LEU A 367 -21.96 -10.82 4.24
CA LEU A 367 -20.93 -11.77 3.83
C LEU A 367 -21.56 -12.86 2.97
N ASN A 368 -21.05 -13.07 1.76
CA ASN A 368 -21.41 -14.17 0.90
C ASN A 368 -20.29 -15.21 0.93
N LEU A 369 -20.60 -16.41 1.41
CA LEU A 369 -19.75 -17.58 1.31
C LEU A 369 -20.29 -18.44 0.16
N THR A 370 -19.53 -18.63 -0.91
CA THR A 370 -20.02 -19.19 -2.18
C THR A 370 -20.30 -20.68 -2.14
N ASP A 371 -19.25 -21.50 -2.05
CA ASP A 371 -19.34 -22.95 -1.92
C ASP A 371 -18.47 -23.39 -0.74
N LYS A 372 -18.96 -24.37 0.01
CA LYS A 372 -18.23 -24.93 1.15
C LYS A 372 -17.01 -25.77 0.73
N THR A 373 -16.87 -26.08 -0.56
CA THR A 373 -15.69 -26.74 -1.11
C THR A 373 -14.59 -25.78 -1.52
N ASP A 374 -14.88 -24.49 -1.62
CA ASP A 374 -13.89 -23.47 -1.90
C ASP A 374 -12.93 -23.33 -0.70
N THR A 375 -11.75 -22.78 -0.95
CA THR A 375 -10.74 -22.52 0.08
C THR A 375 -10.41 -21.04 0.12
N PHE A 376 -10.56 -20.44 1.30
CA PHE A 376 -10.18 -19.06 1.57
C PHE A 376 -8.98 -19.03 2.53
N THR A 377 -7.89 -18.40 2.13
CA THR A 377 -6.65 -18.41 2.91
C THR A 377 -6.64 -17.27 3.92
N ILE A 378 -6.21 -17.56 5.15
CA ILE A 378 -5.87 -16.53 6.14
C ILE A 378 -4.39 -16.64 6.44
N ASN A 379 -3.64 -15.58 6.17
CA ASN A 379 -2.25 -15.49 6.62
C ASN A 379 -2.21 -14.84 8.00
N VAL A 380 -1.58 -15.51 8.97
CA VAL A 380 -1.39 -15.01 10.33
C VAL A 380 -0.04 -14.33 10.43
N LEU A 381 -0.08 -13.01 10.55
CA LEU A 381 1.08 -12.14 10.46
C LEU A 381 1.36 -11.49 11.82
N GLY A 382 2.48 -11.87 12.44
CA GLY A 382 2.94 -11.26 13.69
C GLY A 382 3.72 -9.97 13.46
N LEU A 383 3.43 -8.97 14.29
CA LEU A 383 4.12 -7.68 14.36
C LEU A 383 4.84 -7.56 15.70
N ASP A 384 6.08 -7.08 15.68
CA ASP A 384 6.78 -6.65 16.89
C ASP A 384 6.66 -5.13 17.04
N PRO A 385 5.81 -4.62 17.96
CA PRO A 385 5.61 -3.19 18.14
C PRO A 385 6.81 -2.45 18.75
N THR A 386 7.91 -3.14 19.07
CA THR A 386 9.17 -2.49 19.49
C THR A 386 10.11 -2.20 18.33
N THR A 387 9.97 -2.95 17.23
CA THR A 387 10.76 -2.76 16.00
C THR A 387 9.92 -2.26 14.83
N ASP A 388 8.58 -2.28 14.97
CA ASP A 388 7.59 -1.91 13.97
C ASP A 388 7.69 -2.69 12.65
N LEU A 389 8.16 -3.93 12.76
CA LEU A 389 8.36 -4.87 11.66
C LEU A 389 7.68 -6.20 11.97
N SER A 390 7.77 -7.14 11.02
CA SER A 390 7.45 -8.55 11.25
C SER A 390 8.17 -9.05 12.50
N GLY A 391 7.44 -9.65 13.42
CA GLY A 391 8.04 -10.13 14.65
C GLY A 391 7.04 -10.74 15.61
N SER A 392 7.47 -10.82 16.87
CA SER A 392 6.71 -11.40 17.97
C SER A 392 5.71 -10.40 18.53
N PRO A 393 4.40 -10.72 18.52
CA PRO A 393 3.40 -9.90 19.21
C PRO A 393 3.67 -9.84 20.72
N THR A 394 3.25 -8.74 21.33
CA THR A 394 3.39 -8.48 22.77
C THR A 394 2.19 -8.96 23.58
N GLY A 395 2.11 -8.54 24.84
CA GLY A 395 0.99 -8.81 25.76
C GLY A 395 1.09 -10.15 26.48
N ASP A 396 1.56 -11.19 25.79
CA ASP A 396 1.85 -12.50 26.35
C ASP A 396 2.72 -13.31 25.37
N ASN A 397 3.04 -14.55 25.71
CA ASN A 397 3.70 -15.50 24.84
C ASN A 397 2.66 -16.39 24.14
N LEU A 398 2.81 -16.67 22.83
CA LEU A 398 1.89 -17.54 22.10
C LEU A 398 1.71 -18.94 22.75
N TRP A 399 2.74 -19.46 23.42
CA TRP A 399 2.70 -20.72 24.17
C TRP A 399 1.63 -20.75 25.29
N THR A 400 1.25 -19.60 25.84
CA THR A 400 0.22 -19.49 26.88
C THR A 400 -1.18 -19.25 26.31
N GLN A 401 -1.30 -19.03 24.99
CA GLN A 401 -2.55 -18.67 24.31
C GLN A 401 -3.36 -19.88 23.83
N GLY A 402 -3.06 -21.09 24.32
CA GLY A 402 -3.83 -22.29 23.97
C GLY A 402 -5.31 -22.13 24.35
N GLY A 403 -6.19 -22.10 23.36
CA GLY A 403 -7.64 -21.89 23.54
C GLY A 403 -8.08 -20.42 23.47
N THR A 404 -7.18 -19.47 23.26
CA THR A 404 -7.53 -18.07 22.99
C THR A 404 -8.24 -17.94 21.64
N GLN A 405 -9.18 -17.00 21.56
CA GLN A 405 -9.98 -16.72 20.37
C GLN A 405 -9.83 -15.23 20.00
N TRP A 406 -9.34 -14.93 18.80
CA TRP A 406 -9.28 -13.57 18.29
C TRP A 406 -10.37 -13.36 17.24
N LYS A 407 -11.27 -12.43 17.52
CA LYS A 407 -12.34 -12.07 16.58
C LYS A 407 -11.74 -11.27 15.43
N PHE A 408 -11.79 -11.82 14.23
CA PHE A 408 -11.14 -11.22 13.05
C PHE A 408 -12.14 -10.80 11.96
N LEU A 409 -13.36 -11.32 12.00
CA LEU A 409 -14.38 -11.08 10.99
C LEU A 409 -15.78 -11.03 11.64
N GLN A 410 -16.50 -9.92 11.46
CA GLN A 410 -17.82 -9.72 12.05
C GLN A 410 -18.78 -8.93 11.16
N GLY A 411 -20.09 -9.10 11.36
CA GLY A 411 -21.06 -8.35 10.59
C GLY A 411 -22.51 -8.70 10.92
N SER A 412 -23.42 -8.32 10.03
CA SER A 412 -24.86 -8.47 10.25
C SER A 412 -25.46 -9.69 9.54
N THR A 413 -25.28 -9.81 8.23
CA THR A 413 -25.91 -10.86 7.41
C THR A 413 -24.86 -11.79 6.84
N ILE A 414 -25.06 -13.10 6.95
CA ILE A 414 -24.20 -14.11 6.32
C ILE A 414 -25.06 -14.99 5.43
N ASN A 415 -24.71 -15.03 4.15
CA ASN A 415 -25.28 -15.92 3.15
C ASN A 415 -24.36 -17.14 3.04
N TRP A 416 -24.82 -18.26 3.61
CA TRP A 416 -24.10 -19.52 3.59
C TRP A 416 -24.35 -20.25 2.27
N GLY A 417 -23.28 -20.56 1.53
CA GLY A 417 -23.33 -21.37 0.33
C GLY A 417 -24.04 -22.70 0.58
N GLY A 418 -25.10 -23.01 -0.18
CA GLY A 418 -25.96 -24.17 0.10
C GLY A 418 -27.09 -23.94 1.11
N GLY A 419 -27.31 -22.70 1.56
CA GLY A 419 -28.54 -22.19 2.16
C GLY A 419 -28.65 -22.28 3.69
N SER A 420 -28.14 -23.35 4.31
CA SER A 420 -28.09 -23.46 5.78
C SER A 420 -26.72 -23.08 6.31
N GLN A 421 -26.67 -22.60 7.56
CA GLN A 421 -25.40 -22.35 8.24
C GLN A 421 -24.50 -23.59 8.22
N TRP A 422 -23.24 -23.38 7.86
CA TRP A 422 -22.23 -24.43 7.83
C TRP A 422 -21.93 -24.97 9.23
N SER A 423 -21.64 -26.26 9.29
CA SER A 423 -21.13 -26.91 10.50
C SER A 423 -19.70 -26.46 10.82
N ASP A 424 -19.26 -26.66 12.07
CA ASP A 424 -17.89 -26.35 12.48
C ASP A 424 -16.83 -27.04 11.62
N ALA A 425 -17.12 -28.26 11.14
CA ALA A 425 -16.21 -29.00 10.27
C ALA A 425 -16.08 -28.35 8.89
N GLU A 426 -17.19 -27.86 8.33
CA GLU A 426 -17.21 -27.17 7.03
C GLU A 426 -16.51 -25.80 7.12
N ILE A 427 -16.70 -25.06 8.23
CA ILE A 427 -15.99 -23.79 8.46
C ILE A 427 -14.49 -24.03 8.60
N LYS A 428 -14.08 -25.05 9.36
CA LYS A 428 -12.67 -25.42 9.52
C LYS A 428 -12.01 -25.86 8.22
N SER A 429 -12.76 -26.48 7.30
CA SER A 429 -12.22 -26.88 5.99
C SER A 429 -12.16 -25.74 4.99
N TYR A 430 -13.08 -24.77 5.10
CA TYR A 430 -13.15 -23.64 4.17
C TYR A 430 -11.99 -22.66 4.38
N PHE A 431 -11.60 -22.39 5.63
CA PHE A 431 -10.49 -21.49 5.93
C PHE A 431 -9.16 -22.25 6.03
N ASP A 432 -8.26 -22.02 5.07
CA ASP A 432 -6.86 -22.46 5.12
C ASP A 432 -6.04 -21.44 5.91
N VAL A 433 -5.67 -21.77 7.15
CA VAL A 433 -4.89 -20.85 7.99
C VAL A 433 -3.40 -21.14 7.86
N ARG A 434 -2.67 -20.16 7.32
CA ARG A 434 -1.22 -20.17 7.19
C ARG A 434 -0.60 -19.35 8.30
N TYR A 435 0.31 -19.95 9.05
CA TYR A 435 0.91 -19.33 10.23
C TYR A 435 2.43 -19.49 10.27
N ASP A 436 3.05 -19.82 9.13
CA ASP A 436 4.49 -20.08 9.04
C ASP A 436 5.32 -18.86 9.50
N ASP A 437 4.85 -17.64 9.22
CA ASP A 437 5.49 -16.39 9.63
C ASP A 437 5.54 -16.26 11.16
N ILE A 438 4.39 -16.32 11.83
CA ILE A 438 4.34 -16.22 13.29
C ILE A 438 4.98 -17.44 13.98
N ALA A 439 4.90 -18.64 13.38
CA ALA A 439 5.58 -19.84 13.89
C ALA A 439 7.10 -19.70 13.88
N TYR A 440 7.66 -19.08 12.84
CA TYR A 440 9.08 -18.78 12.76
C TYR A 440 9.51 -17.81 13.87
N GLN A 441 8.75 -16.74 14.08
CA GLN A 441 9.04 -15.72 15.10
C GLN A 441 8.91 -16.28 16.53
N GLU A 442 7.86 -17.04 16.80
CA GLU A 442 7.56 -17.61 18.13
C GLU A 442 8.23 -18.97 18.41
N ASN A 443 8.93 -19.53 17.41
CA ASN A 443 9.49 -20.89 17.43
C ASN A 443 8.44 -21.97 17.79
N MET A 444 7.25 -21.87 17.19
CA MET A 444 6.07 -22.71 17.48
C MET A 444 5.64 -23.57 16.29
N TRP A 445 6.52 -24.45 15.86
CA TRP A 445 6.23 -25.38 14.76
C TRP A 445 5.28 -26.50 15.20
N GLY A 446 4.30 -26.80 14.34
CA GLY A 446 3.36 -27.91 14.53
C GLY A 446 2.16 -27.59 15.41
N ALA A 447 1.95 -26.32 15.79
CA ALA A 447 0.71 -25.89 16.41
C ALA A 447 -0.47 -25.93 15.41
N ASP A 448 -1.70 -25.87 15.92
CA ASP A 448 -2.88 -25.83 15.06
C ASP A 448 -3.58 -24.47 15.19
N TRP A 449 -3.88 -23.86 14.05
CA TRP A 449 -4.74 -22.70 13.94
C TRP A 449 -5.99 -23.06 13.15
N TYR A 450 -7.15 -22.58 13.58
CA TYR A 450 -8.39 -22.83 12.86
C TYR A 450 -9.43 -21.75 13.11
N VAL A 451 -10.38 -21.64 12.18
CA VAL A 451 -11.52 -20.73 12.31
C VAL A 451 -12.69 -21.41 12.99
N SER A 452 -13.40 -20.63 13.78
CA SER A 452 -14.69 -20.98 14.37
C SER A 452 -15.69 -19.86 14.17
N TYR A 453 -16.97 -20.19 14.25
CA TYR A 453 -18.04 -19.21 14.16
C TYR A 453 -18.92 -19.27 15.41
N ASN A 454 -19.20 -18.11 16.01
CA ASN A 454 -20.09 -18.00 17.15
C ASN A 454 -20.80 -16.65 17.11
N SER A 455 -22.13 -16.66 17.30
CA SER A 455 -22.92 -15.45 17.54
C SER A 455 -22.73 -14.33 16.50
N GLY A 456 -22.62 -14.66 15.21
CA GLY A 456 -22.49 -13.67 14.12
C GLY A 456 -21.07 -13.21 13.81
N ALA A 457 -20.06 -13.76 14.48
CA ALA A 457 -18.65 -13.44 14.23
C ALA A 457 -17.81 -14.70 14.06
N PHE A 458 -16.70 -14.55 13.34
CA PHE A 458 -15.68 -15.56 13.17
C PHE A 458 -14.46 -15.23 14.04
N TYR A 459 -13.90 -16.29 14.60
CA TYR A 459 -12.77 -16.23 15.50
C TYR A 459 -11.67 -17.14 14.99
N LEU A 460 -10.46 -16.60 15.00
CA LEU A 460 -9.25 -17.35 14.80
C LEU A 460 -8.84 -17.94 16.15
N GLN A 461 -8.63 -19.25 16.21
CA GLN A 461 -8.29 -19.96 17.43
C GLN A 461 -6.91 -20.59 17.33
N PHE A 462 -6.16 -20.52 18.43
CA PHE A 462 -4.88 -21.18 18.57
C PHE A 462 -4.99 -22.41 19.48
N SER A 463 -4.43 -23.53 19.03
CA SER A 463 -4.30 -24.76 19.80
C SER A 463 -2.83 -25.17 19.86
N ALA A 464 -2.21 -24.98 21.03
CA ALA A 464 -0.86 -25.43 21.28
C ALA A 464 -0.79 -26.98 21.31
N VAL A 465 0.23 -27.56 20.68
CA VAL A 465 0.56 -28.97 20.89
C VAL A 465 1.14 -29.13 22.30
N PRO A 466 0.76 -30.18 23.07
CA PRO A 466 1.37 -30.45 24.36
C PRO A 466 2.88 -30.59 24.21
N GLU A 467 3.67 -29.95 25.08
CA GLU A 467 5.14 -30.03 25.04
C GLU A 467 5.61 -31.49 24.93
N PRO A 468 6.73 -31.79 24.23
CA PRO A 468 7.32 -33.13 24.20
C PRO A 468 7.57 -33.69 25.62
N SER A 469 7.84 -32.81 26.59
CA SER A 469 7.96 -33.12 28.02
C SER A 469 6.68 -33.73 28.60
N THR A 470 5.50 -33.28 28.17
CA THR A 470 4.19 -33.78 28.58
C THR A 470 3.96 -35.19 28.06
N TYR A 471 4.34 -35.45 26.81
CA TYR A 471 4.35 -36.81 26.26
C TYR A 471 5.32 -37.71 27.04
N MET A 472 6.54 -37.26 27.33
CA MET A 472 7.52 -38.05 28.09
C MET A 472 7.11 -38.28 29.55
N MET A 473 6.43 -37.31 30.18
CA MET A 473 5.88 -37.42 31.52
C MET A 473 4.69 -38.39 31.58
N VAL A 474 3.74 -38.28 30.65
CA VAL A 474 2.59 -39.21 30.55
C VAL A 474 3.06 -40.62 30.24
N THR A 475 4.04 -40.77 29.34
CA THR A 475 4.64 -42.08 29.04
C THR A 475 5.41 -42.62 30.24
N GLY A 476 6.16 -41.77 30.96
CA GLY A 476 6.83 -42.13 32.22
C GLY A 476 5.85 -42.57 33.30
N LEU A 477 4.72 -41.88 33.46
CA LEU A 477 3.66 -42.21 34.42
C LEU A 477 3.01 -43.57 34.11
N LEU A 478 2.85 -43.93 32.84
CA LEU A 478 2.35 -45.25 32.41
C LEU A 478 3.39 -46.36 32.53
N MET A 479 4.68 -46.04 32.41
CA MET A 479 5.77 -47.02 32.58
C MET A 479 6.06 -47.37 34.04
N VAL A 480 5.84 -46.46 35.00
CA VAL A 480 6.12 -46.69 36.43
C VAL A 480 5.33 -47.87 37.03
N PRO A 481 4.03 -48.08 36.75
CA PRO A 481 3.29 -49.29 37.13
C PRO A 481 3.86 -50.57 36.50
N GLY A 482 4.29 -50.51 35.25
CA GLY A 482 4.89 -51.66 34.56
C GLY A 482 6.25 -52.06 35.14
N ILE A 483 7.12 -51.08 35.41
CA ILE A 483 8.45 -51.29 35.98
C ILE A 483 8.37 -51.79 37.42
N SER A 484 7.41 -51.28 38.22
CA SER A 484 7.18 -51.76 39.59
C SER A 484 6.62 -53.20 39.61
N TYR A 485 5.76 -53.58 38.67
CA TYR A 485 5.30 -54.95 38.49
C TYR A 485 6.44 -55.91 38.11
N VAL A 486 7.30 -55.53 37.17
CA VAL A 486 8.48 -56.31 36.76
C VAL A 486 9.48 -56.47 37.92
N ARG A 487 9.73 -55.42 38.72
CA ARG A 487 10.56 -55.53 39.94
C ARG A 487 9.97 -56.52 40.95
N ARG A 488 8.65 -56.50 41.15
CA ARG A 488 7.97 -57.43 42.07
C ARG A 488 8.07 -58.89 41.64
N LEU A 489 8.05 -59.15 40.33
CA LEU A 489 8.29 -60.49 39.77
C LEU A 489 9.73 -60.96 39.93
N ARG A 490 10.72 -60.06 39.76
CA ARG A 490 12.14 -60.39 39.94
C ARG A 490 12.47 -60.72 41.40
N ASN A 491 11.89 -60.02 42.36
CA ASN A 491 12.08 -60.33 43.79
C ASN A 491 11.48 -61.69 44.18
N LYS A 492 10.31 -62.06 43.64
CA LYS A 492 9.74 -63.42 43.84
C LYS A 492 10.60 -64.53 43.24
N LYS A 493 11.30 -64.28 42.13
CA LYS A 493 12.23 -65.25 41.52
C LYS A 493 13.56 -65.36 42.29
N ALA A 494 14.01 -64.29 42.95
CA ALA A 494 15.20 -64.32 43.78
C ALA A 494 14.99 -65.10 45.08
N GLU A 495 13.80 -65.01 45.70
CA GLU A 495 13.46 -65.80 46.90
C GLU A 495 13.35 -67.30 46.61
N ALA A 496 12.97 -67.71 45.39
CA ALA A 496 12.87 -69.11 44.99
C ALA A 496 14.23 -69.80 44.73
N ASN A 497 15.34 -69.05 44.61
CA ASN A 497 16.67 -69.58 44.30
C ASN A 497 17.58 -69.74 45.52
N VAL A 498 17.10 -69.50 46.75
CA VAL A 498 17.92 -69.56 47.98
C VAL A 498 17.83 -70.92 48.70
N ASP A 499 16.95 -71.84 48.28
CA ASP A 499 16.67 -73.10 49.01
C ASP A 499 17.35 -74.36 48.45
N GLU A 500 18.42 -74.23 47.65
CA GLU A 500 19.26 -75.36 47.24
C GLU A 500 20.73 -75.10 47.54
N SER A 501 21.12 -75.30 48.80
CA SER A 501 22.51 -75.56 49.18
C SER A 501 22.58 -76.87 49.97
N PRO A 502 23.32 -77.90 49.53
CA PRO A 502 23.53 -79.11 50.34
C PRO A 502 24.74 -78.92 51.25
N LEU A 503 24.61 -79.32 52.52
CA LEU A 503 25.70 -79.51 53.48
C LEU A 503 25.34 -80.64 54.46
N PRO A 504 26.29 -81.41 55.01
CA PRO A 504 27.62 -81.80 54.53
C PRO A 504 27.71 -83.26 54.02
#